data_AF-A0A936ECV5-F1
#
_entry.id   AF-A0A936ECV5-F1
#
_cell.length_a   1.000
_cell.length_b   1.000
_cell.length_c   1.000
_cell.angle_alpha   90.00
_cell.angle_beta   90.00
_cell.angle_gamma   90.00
#
_symmetry.space_group_name_H-M   'P 1'
#
loop_
_entity.id
_entity.type
_entity.pdbx_description
1 polymer ?
#
loop_
_entity_poly.entity_id
_entity_poly.type
_entity_poly.pdbx_seq_one_letter_code
_entity_poly.pdbx_strand_id
1 'polypeptide(L)'
;MRPSERIDEKVDSLFTKMSTPVLADISLDFGGNIVEELYPNTLPDLFAGSQLVLVGRYRQTGPATITLRGDVNGEEQVFTYADNTFRTSGGDEFIPRLWATRAIGNLLQQIRLQGESEELVASVVNLSIRYGIITPYTSYLIEEDDIFSQLGRQNLVDDVMEEAEMAPPAEASGGAAVDRAETAGSMAEASAPMALPTMVTDEDGTSPSQNVANQPVRLVGSKTFVWRDGRWLDTAYDPSQPVQEVGFASDTYFDLLSAVPEIGPYFALGEQVVVVMGDVTYAVVPGAGQESVTLPQELIATTTPLPAGATPVVVEAVVTPALATPTPSSPVPSPQSPTASLPWGWLIGGVAAAVLFIALLWRRK
;
A
#
# COMPACT_ATOMS: atom_id res chain seq x y z
N MET A 1 18.55 29.19 4.91
CA MET A 1 19.07 29.41 6.29
C MET A 1 18.90 30.86 6.69
N ARG A 2 18.56 31.16 7.96
CA ARG A 2 18.62 32.52 8.55
C ARG A 2 19.45 32.48 9.85
N PRO A 3 20.21 33.53 10.22
CA PRO A 3 21.38 33.35 11.11
C PRO A 3 21.13 33.42 12.63
N SER A 4 19.91 33.18 13.11
CA SER A 4 19.51 33.57 14.48
C SER A 4 18.56 32.59 15.21
N GLU A 5 18.55 31.31 14.82
CA GLU A 5 17.88 30.27 15.61
C GLU A 5 18.90 29.62 16.58
N ARG A 6 18.47 29.20 17.77
CA ARG A 6 19.38 28.67 18.79
C ARG A 6 19.82 27.24 18.44
N ILE A 7 20.96 27.16 17.74
CA ILE A 7 21.58 25.93 17.24
C ILE A 7 21.71 24.90 18.36
N ASP A 8 22.19 25.33 19.53
CA ASP A 8 22.53 24.47 20.67
C ASP A 8 21.36 23.57 21.12
N GLU A 9 20.14 24.11 21.21
CA GLU A 9 18.97 23.36 21.70
C GLU A 9 18.43 22.36 20.67
N LYS A 10 18.66 22.60 19.37
CA LYS A 10 18.44 21.59 18.32
C LYS A 10 19.55 20.55 18.32
N VAL A 11 20.81 20.94 18.57
CA VAL A 11 21.95 20.01 18.65
C VAL A 11 21.80 19.06 19.84
N ASP A 12 21.51 19.53 21.05
CA ASP A 12 21.38 18.68 22.24
C ASP A 12 20.20 17.69 22.15
N SER A 13 19.07 18.12 21.57
CA SER A 13 17.90 17.25 21.38
C SER A 13 18.10 16.22 20.25
N LEU A 14 18.90 16.55 19.23
CA LEU A 14 19.42 15.56 18.27
C LEU A 14 20.43 14.62 18.91
N PHE A 15 21.41 15.13 19.67
CA PHE A 15 22.44 14.32 20.33
C PHE A 15 21.82 13.32 21.30
N THR A 16 20.79 13.72 22.04
CA THR A 16 20.06 12.83 22.97
C THR A 16 19.25 11.75 22.23
N LYS A 17 18.80 11.99 20.99
CA LYS A 17 18.15 10.98 20.15
C LYS A 17 19.12 10.05 19.43
N MET A 18 20.29 10.56 19.04
CA MET A 18 21.27 9.84 18.20
C MET A 18 22.41 9.15 18.99
N SER A 19 22.56 9.41 20.29
CA SER A 19 23.74 8.96 21.06
C SER A 19 23.77 7.47 21.39
N THR A 20 22.68 6.72 21.22
CA THR A 20 22.69 5.25 21.24
C THR A 20 21.48 4.72 20.45
N PRO A 21 21.66 3.83 19.46
CA PRO A 21 20.54 3.12 18.86
C PRO A 21 19.92 2.15 19.89
N VAL A 22 18.60 2.01 19.87
CA VAL A 22 17.87 1.05 20.72
C VAL A 22 17.83 -0.35 20.11
N LEU A 23 18.16 -0.48 18.82
CA LEU A 23 18.44 -1.73 18.13
C LEU A 23 19.26 -1.40 16.86
N ALA A 24 20.42 -2.02 16.68
CA ALA A 24 21.30 -1.85 15.51
C ALA A 24 21.34 -3.12 14.64
N ASP A 25 21.96 -3.05 13.46
CA ASP A 25 22.20 -4.22 12.58
C ASP A 25 20.93 -5.06 12.32
N ILE A 26 19.83 -4.35 12.07
CA ILE A 26 18.48 -4.92 12.06
C ILE A 26 18.26 -5.89 10.90
N SER A 27 17.69 -7.07 11.20
CA SER A 27 17.20 -8.02 10.20
C SER A 27 15.81 -8.56 10.54
N LEU A 28 15.07 -8.95 9.51
CA LEU A 28 13.72 -9.49 9.60
C LEU A 28 13.60 -10.82 8.83
N ASP A 29 12.91 -11.76 9.47
CA ASP A 29 12.62 -13.11 8.96
C ASP A 29 11.11 -13.33 9.03
N PHE A 30 10.48 -13.66 7.89
CA PHE A 30 9.03 -13.84 7.75
C PHE A 30 8.62 -15.34 7.74
N GLY A 31 9.56 -16.23 8.08
CA GLY A 31 9.38 -17.68 8.07
C GLY A 31 9.25 -18.22 6.64
N GLY A 32 8.26 -19.09 6.42
CA GLY A 32 7.99 -19.66 5.09
C GLY A 32 7.36 -18.68 4.09
N ASN A 33 6.94 -17.49 4.54
CA ASN A 33 6.21 -16.54 3.70
C ASN A 33 7.15 -15.83 2.71
N ILE A 34 6.83 -15.94 1.43
CA ILE A 34 7.50 -15.18 0.37
C ILE A 34 7.06 -13.72 0.46
N VAL A 35 7.94 -12.87 0.98
CA VAL A 35 7.81 -11.40 1.02
C VAL A 35 8.80 -10.80 0.01
N GLU A 36 8.31 -9.87 -0.80
CA GLU A 36 9.01 -9.26 -1.93
C GLU A 36 8.79 -7.74 -1.94
N GLU A 37 9.65 -7.00 -2.65
CA GLU A 37 9.53 -5.54 -2.82
C GLU A 37 9.32 -4.80 -1.48
N LEU A 38 10.18 -5.12 -0.50
CA LEU A 38 10.12 -4.63 0.88
C LEU A 38 10.94 -3.33 1.04
N TYR A 39 10.28 -2.25 1.44
CA TYR A 39 10.87 -0.91 1.55
C TYR A 39 10.88 -0.40 3.00
N PRO A 40 12.03 0.11 3.52
CA PRO A 40 13.30 0.31 2.80
C PRO A 40 14.10 -0.99 2.61
N ASN A 41 14.82 -1.10 1.49
CA ASN A 41 15.58 -2.31 1.11
C ASN A 41 16.79 -2.55 2.04
N THR A 42 17.33 -1.48 2.61
CA THR A 42 18.35 -1.49 3.67
C THR A 42 17.69 -1.01 4.95
N LEU A 43 17.74 -1.82 6.02
CA LEU A 43 17.11 -1.46 7.29
C LEU A 43 18.04 -0.53 8.08
N PRO A 44 17.59 0.68 8.48
CA PRO A 44 18.37 1.57 9.32
C PRO A 44 18.28 1.16 10.79
N ASP A 45 19.31 1.53 11.58
CA ASP A 45 19.28 1.40 13.04
C ASP A 45 18.07 2.13 13.64
N LEU A 46 17.45 1.52 14.64
CA LEU A 46 16.33 2.11 15.37
C LEU A 46 16.85 2.95 16.54
N PHE A 47 16.32 4.17 16.71
CA PHE A 47 16.77 5.13 17.72
C PHE A 47 15.67 5.44 18.74
N ALA A 48 16.06 5.99 19.90
CA ALA A 48 15.13 6.30 20.98
C ALA A 48 14.07 7.34 20.55
N GLY A 49 12.84 6.89 20.35
CA GLY A 49 11.74 7.73 19.88
C GLY A 49 11.73 8.00 18.38
N SER A 50 12.37 7.15 17.56
CA SER A 50 11.99 6.95 16.15
C SER A 50 11.10 5.70 16.00
N GLN A 51 10.57 5.48 14.81
CA GLN A 51 9.80 4.30 14.44
C GLN A 51 10.30 3.82 13.07
N LEU A 52 10.64 2.54 12.96
CA LEU A 52 10.84 1.89 11.66
C LEU A 52 9.47 1.39 11.15
N VAL A 53 9.04 1.92 10.01
CA VAL A 53 7.88 1.42 9.26
C VAL A 53 8.42 0.67 8.05
N LEU A 54 8.03 -0.59 7.88
CA LEU A 54 8.25 -1.34 6.64
C LEU A 54 6.92 -1.54 5.90
N VAL A 55 7.00 -1.59 4.58
CA VAL A 55 5.90 -1.99 3.70
C VAL A 55 6.45 -2.83 2.56
N GLY A 56 5.75 -3.90 2.21
CA GLY A 56 6.14 -4.83 1.15
C GLY A 56 4.97 -5.69 0.69
N ARG A 57 5.20 -6.49 -0.34
CA ARG A 57 4.21 -7.40 -0.92
C ARG A 57 4.50 -8.83 -0.46
N TYR A 58 3.48 -9.69 -0.41
CA TYR A 58 3.65 -11.11 -0.16
C TYR A 58 2.89 -11.95 -1.19
N ARG A 59 3.38 -13.17 -1.43
CA ARG A 59 2.69 -14.17 -2.30
C ARG A 59 1.98 -15.27 -1.51
N GLN A 60 2.41 -15.52 -0.28
CA GLN A 60 1.80 -16.52 0.60
C GLN A 60 0.92 -15.85 1.66
N THR A 61 -0.11 -16.58 2.10
CA THR A 61 -1.18 -16.07 2.94
C THR A 61 -1.52 -17.06 4.05
N GLY A 62 -2.22 -16.59 5.09
CA GLY A 62 -2.46 -17.33 6.33
C GLY A 62 -1.56 -16.86 7.47
N PRO A 63 -1.39 -17.67 8.53
CA PRO A 63 -0.61 -17.30 9.72
C PRO A 63 0.86 -17.02 9.39
N ALA A 64 1.38 -15.90 9.91
CA ALA A 64 2.76 -15.49 9.71
C ALA A 64 3.46 -15.30 11.06
N THR A 65 4.63 -15.90 11.23
CA THR A 65 5.53 -15.60 12.34
C THR A 65 6.64 -14.71 11.82
N ILE A 66 6.76 -13.50 12.37
CA ILE A 66 7.80 -12.54 11.99
C ILE A 66 8.82 -12.47 13.12
N THR A 67 10.10 -12.67 12.80
CA THR A 67 11.21 -12.57 13.76
C THR A 67 12.09 -11.39 13.40
N LEU A 68 12.19 -10.44 14.33
CA LEU A 68 13.12 -9.31 14.31
C LEU A 68 14.39 -9.72 15.07
N ARG A 69 15.57 -9.48 14.48
CA ARG A 69 16.86 -9.54 15.15
C ARG A 69 17.58 -8.19 15.04
N GLY A 70 18.51 -7.94 15.96
CA GLY A 70 19.44 -6.81 15.93
C GLY A 70 20.18 -6.68 17.25
N ASP A 71 21.23 -5.87 17.29
CA ASP A 71 22.13 -5.77 18.44
C ASP A 71 21.77 -4.61 19.39
N VAL A 72 21.93 -4.86 20.69
CA VAL A 72 21.81 -3.83 21.73
C VAL A 72 23.07 -3.85 22.59
N ASN A 73 23.90 -2.79 22.50
CA ASN A 73 25.23 -2.71 23.10
C ASN A 73 26.20 -3.86 22.70
N GLY A 74 25.96 -4.52 21.56
CA GLY A 74 26.73 -5.69 21.11
C GLY A 74 26.23 -7.04 21.62
N GLU A 75 25.03 -7.10 22.20
CA GLU A 75 24.31 -8.36 22.50
C GLU A 75 23.09 -8.51 21.58
N GLU A 76 23.05 -9.57 20.77
CA GLU A 76 21.91 -9.89 19.88
C GLU A 76 20.61 -10.01 20.67
N GLN A 77 19.59 -9.28 20.25
CA GLN A 77 18.22 -9.38 20.74
C GLN A 77 17.31 -9.95 19.65
N VAL A 78 16.40 -10.85 20.06
CA VAL A 78 15.45 -11.51 19.15
C VAL A 78 14.03 -11.31 19.65
N PHE A 79 13.15 -10.80 18.77
CA PHE A 79 11.74 -10.58 19.06
C PHE A 79 10.88 -11.33 18.04
N THR A 80 9.97 -12.18 18.51
CA THR A 80 9.12 -13.01 17.65
C THR A 80 7.64 -12.62 17.80
N TYR A 81 7.01 -12.31 16.68
CA TYR A 81 5.62 -11.89 16.55
C TYR A 81 4.84 -12.99 15.83
N ALA A 82 4.21 -13.89 16.59
CA ALA A 82 3.54 -15.09 16.05
C ALA A 82 2.08 -14.85 15.60
N ASP A 83 1.41 -13.85 16.17
CA ASP A 83 -0.03 -13.60 15.97
C ASP A 83 -0.34 -12.75 14.71
N ASN A 84 0.50 -12.82 13.67
CA ASN A 84 0.25 -12.13 12.40
C ASN A 84 -0.51 -13.04 11.41
N THR A 85 -1.22 -12.45 10.46
CA THR A 85 -1.88 -13.18 9.36
C THR A 85 -1.86 -12.34 8.10
N PHE A 86 -1.25 -12.89 7.04
CA PHE A 86 -1.26 -12.33 5.70
C PHE A 86 -2.59 -12.68 5.03
N ARG A 87 -3.33 -11.65 4.60
CA ARG A 87 -4.73 -11.73 4.16
C ARG A 87 -4.88 -11.79 2.64
N THR A 88 -6.06 -12.26 2.24
CA THR A 88 -6.73 -12.19 0.93
C THR A 88 -6.76 -10.80 0.32
N SER A 89 -7.39 -9.90 1.06
CA SER A 89 -8.15 -8.80 0.49
C SER A 89 -8.66 -7.94 1.64
N GLY A 90 -9.24 -6.78 1.32
CA GLY A 90 -9.30 -5.69 2.29
C GLY A 90 -7.93 -5.42 2.92
N GLY A 91 -7.94 -5.13 4.23
CA GLY A 91 -6.83 -4.39 4.84
C GLY A 91 -7.00 -2.89 4.57
N ASP A 92 -6.01 -2.08 4.95
CA ASP A 92 -6.16 -0.63 4.85
C ASP A 92 -5.92 -0.14 3.42
N GLU A 93 -6.91 0.55 2.86
CA GLU A 93 -6.95 0.99 1.44
C GLU A 93 -5.73 1.82 1.02
N PHE A 94 -5.07 2.46 1.99
CA PHE A 94 -3.88 3.29 1.76
C PHE A 94 -2.57 2.50 1.59
N ILE A 95 -2.48 1.23 2.02
CA ILE A 95 -1.19 0.51 2.00
C ILE A 95 -0.63 0.34 0.58
N PRO A 96 -1.41 -0.09 -0.44
CA PRO A 96 -0.86 -0.30 -1.78
C PRO A 96 -0.29 0.98 -2.42
N ARG A 97 -0.90 2.13 -2.14
CA ARG A 97 -0.44 3.44 -2.64
C ARG A 97 0.75 4.00 -1.84
N LEU A 98 0.84 3.70 -0.54
CA LEU A 98 2.04 3.93 0.27
C LEU A 98 3.22 3.07 -0.21
N TRP A 99 2.98 1.78 -0.46
CA TRP A 99 3.98 0.86 -1.02
C TRP A 99 4.50 1.37 -2.37
N ALA A 100 3.60 1.72 -3.30
CA ALA A 100 3.97 2.23 -4.61
C ALA A 100 4.76 3.55 -4.54
N THR A 101 4.42 4.44 -3.59
CA THR A 101 5.18 5.67 -3.33
C THR A 101 6.64 5.36 -2.99
N ARG A 102 6.89 4.40 -2.08
CA ARG A 102 8.26 4.01 -1.71
C ARG A 102 9.00 3.27 -2.82
N ALA A 103 8.32 2.39 -3.54
CA ALA A 103 8.88 1.67 -4.68
C ALA A 103 9.37 2.66 -5.76
N ILE A 104 8.53 3.64 -6.11
CA ILE A 104 8.89 4.74 -7.00
C ILE A 104 10.07 5.54 -6.44
N GLY A 105 10.03 5.97 -5.17
CA GLY A 105 11.14 6.71 -4.56
C GLY A 105 12.49 5.97 -4.62
N ASN A 106 12.47 4.65 -4.40
CA ASN A 106 13.65 3.80 -4.52
C ASN A 106 14.13 3.62 -5.98
N LEU A 107 13.21 3.52 -6.95
CA LEU A 107 13.56 3.49 -8.38
C LEU A 107 14.17 4.83 -8.83
N LEU A 108 13.58 5.97 -8.44
CA LEU A 108 14.13 7.31 -8.69
C LEU A 108 15.53 7.47 -8.05
N GLN A 109 15.75 6.89 -6.86
CA GLN A 109 17.06 6.87 -6.22
C GLN A 109 18.07 6.00 -7.00
N GLN A 110 17.67 4.84 -7.51
CA GLN A 110 18.52 3.98 -8.35
C GLN A 110 18.91 4.69 -9.65
N ILE A 111 17.93 5.26 -10.36
CA ILE A 111 18.15 6.07 -11.57
C ILE A 111 19.18 7.17 -11.31
N ARG A 112 19.00 7.94 -10.23
CA ARG A 112 19.92 9.04 -9.85
C ARG A 112 21.34 8.57 -9.51
N LEU A 113 21.53 7.31 -9.12
CA LEU A 113 22.83 6.74 -8.73
C LEU A 113 23.52 5.96 -9.85
N GLN A 114 22.77 5.41 -10.81
CA GLN A 114 23.26 4.46 -11.81
C GLN A 114 23.09 4.95 -13.26
N GLY A 115 22.27 5.97 -13.49
CA GLY A 115 21.77 6.37 -14.81
C GLY A 115 20.38 5.83 -15.08
N GLU A 116 19.73 6.35 -16.12
CA GLU A 116 18.44 5.86 -16.59
C GLU A 116 18.60 4.54 -17.37
N SER A 117 17.58 3.70 -17.30
CA SER A 117 17.44 2.51 -18.12
C SER A 117 15.96 2.26 -18.40
N GLU A 118 15.67 1.64 -19.55
CA GLU A 118 14.30 1.30 -19.97
C GLU A 118 13.53 0.54 -18.88
N GLU A 119 14.18 -0.45 -18.23
CA GLU A 119 13.58 -1.22 -17.13
C GLU A 119 13.22 -0.36 -15.90
N LEU A 120 14.09 0.58 -15.50
CA LEU A 120 13.84 1.47 -14.37
C LEU A 120 12.76 2.51 -14.69
N VAL A 121 12.82 3.12 -15.88
CA VAL A 121 11.84 4.10 -16.35
C VAL A 121 10.47 3.45 -16.52
N ALA A 122 10.39 2.30 -17.21
CA ALA A 122 9.15 1.53 -17.34
C ALA A 122 8.58 1.11 -15.98
N SER A 123 9.42 0.73 -15.01
CA SER A 123 8.97 0.42 -13.65
C SER A 123 8.34 1.63 -12.96
N VAL A 124 8.94 2.83 -13.09
CA VAL A 124 8.37 4.06 -12.54
C VAL A 124 7.07 4.43 -13.25
N VAL A 125 7.00 4.38 -14.58
CA VAL A 125 5.81 4.72 -15.38
C VAL A 125 4.65 3.77 -15.05
N ASN A 126 4.87 2.46 -15.03
CA ASN A 126 3.82 1.48 -14.71
C ASN A 126 3.26 1.66 -13.28
N LEU A 127 4.12 1.93 -12.29
CA LEU A 127 3.67 2.21 -10.91
C LEU A 127 2.95 3.56 -10.81
N SER A 128 3.44 4.59 -11.49
CA SER A 128 2.85 5.93 -11.52
C SER A 128 1.42 5.90 -12.06
N ILE A 129 1.20 5.20 -13.18
CA ILE A 129 -0.14 4.95 -13.77
C ILE A 129 -1.03 4.17 -12.81
N ARG A 130 -0.57 2.98 -12.37
CA ARG A 130 -1.39 2.04 -11.59
C ARG A 130 -1.86 2.60 -10.24
N TYR A 131 -1.11 3.55 -9.67
CA TYR A 131 -1.40 4.11 -8.34
C TYR A 131 -1.71 5.61 -8.34
N GLY A 132 -1.84 6.26 -9.50
CA GLY A 132 -2.13 7.70 -9.58
C GLY A 132 -1.08 8.54 -8.86
N ILE A 133 0.20 8.26 -9.12
CA ILE A 133 1.34 8.91 -8.50
C ILE A 133 2.08 9.70 -9.60
N ILE A 134 2.12 11.03 -9.48
CA ILE A 134 2.90 11.87 -10.39
C ILE A 134 4.39 11.72 -10.05
N THR A 135 5.19 11.54 -11.11
CA THR A 135 6.65 11.52 -11.10
C THR A 135 7.18 12.38 -12.26
N PRO A 136 8.49 12.70 -12.31
CA PRO A 136 9.08 13.38 -13.47
C PRO A 136 8.82 12.68 -14.80
N TYR A 137 8.65 11.35 -14.79
CA TYR A 137 8.37 10.51 -15.97
C TYR A 137 6.87 10.35 -16.28
N THR A 138 5.98 11.04 -15.54
CA THR A 138 4.51 10.98 -15.75
C THR A 138 3.82 12.33 -15.59
N SER A 139 4.54 13.43 -15.80
CA SER A 139 3.94 14.77 -15.99
C SER A 139 2.96 14.79 -17.17
N TYR A 140 3.28 14.08 -18.26
CA TYR A 140 2.47 14.00 -19.48
C TYR A 140 1.24 13.07 -19.40
N LEU A 141 0.98 12.40 -18.25
CA LEU A 141 -0.06 11.38 -18.11
C LEU A 141 -1.51 11.87 -18.30
N ILE A 142 -1.67 13.18 -18.50
CA ILE A 142 -2.95 13.86 -18.70
C ILE A 142 -3.27 14.00 -20.21
N GLU A 143 -2.28 13.83 -21.08
CA GLU A 143 -2.36 14.26 -22.50
C GLU A 143 -2.45 13.08 -23.48
N GLU A 144 -1.90 11.93 -23.12
CA GLU A 144 -1.91 10.70 -23.94
C GLU A 144 -3.23 9.91 -23.91
N ASP A 145 -3.65 9.35 -25.05
CA ASP A 145 -4.95 8.65 -25.16
C ASP A 145 -4.90 7.13 -24.90
N ASP A 146 -3.75 6.46 -25.08
CA ASP A 146 -3.64 4.99 -25.03
C ASP A 146 -2.81 4.44 -23.84
N ILE A 147 -2.62 5.21 -22.77
CA ILE A 147 -1.80 4.83 -21.58
C ILE A 147 -2.24 3.53 -20.87
N PHE A 148 -3.39 2.97 -21.23
CA PHE A 148 -3.91 1.71 -20.69
C PHE A 148 -3.53 0.48 -21.51
N SER A 149 -3.17 0.62 -22.79
CA SER A 149 -2.61 -0.51 -23.55
C SER A 149 -1.14 -0.75 -23.19
N GLN A 150 -0.67 -1.97 -23.45
CA GLN A 150 0.76 -2.28 -23.35
C GLN A 150 1.59 -1.47 -24.36
N LEU A 151 1.01 -1.14 -25.53
CA LEU A 151 1.69 -0.38 -26.57
C LEU A 151 1.83 1.10 -26.17
N GLY A 152 0.76 1.75 -25.72
CA GLY A 152 0.82 3.14 -25.25
C GLY A 152 1.74 3.32 -24.05
N ARG A 153 1.85 2.32 -23.17
CA ARG A 153 2.86 2.34 -22.09
C ARG A 153 4.30 2.12 -22.57
N GLN A 154 4.53 1.36 -23.64
CA GLN A 154 5.86 1.26 -24.24
C GLN A 154 6.21 2.59 -24.95
N ASN A 155 5.31 3.12 -25.77
CA ASN A 155 5.50 4.41 -26.45
C ASN A 155 5.87 5.52 -25.45
N LEU A 156 5.13 5.64 -24.34
CA LEU A 156 5.44 6.63 -23.28
C LEU A 156 6.80 6.41 -22.61
N VAL A 157 7.33 5.18 -22.57
CA VAL A 157 8.70 4.90 -22.10
C VAL A 157 9.72 5.27 -23.18
N ASP A 158 9.45 4.91 -24.43
CA ASP A 158 10.31 5.22 -25.58
C ASP A 158 10.44 6.74 -25.78
N ASP A 159 9.32 7.48 -25.74
CA ASP A 159 9.26 8.95 -25.84
C ASP A 159 10.03 9.63 -24.68
N VAL A 160 9.89 9.11 -23.46
CA VAL A 160 10.61 9.61 -22.27
C VAL A 160 12.11 9.34 -22.38
N MET A 161 12.50 8.17 -22.88
CA MET A 161 13.91 7.83 -23.13
C MET A 161 14.49 8.69 -24.27
N GLU A 162 13.74 8.96 -25.33
CA GLU A 162 14.17 9.84 -26.43
C GLU A 162 14.27 11.31 -25.99
N GLU A 163 13.34 11.82 -25.16
CA GLU A 163 13.48 13.15 -24.53
C GLU A 163 14.72 13.21 -23.63
N ALA A 164 15.01 12.16 -22.85
CA ALA A 164 16.19 12.09 -21.99
C ALA A 164 17.52 11.99 -22.77
N GLU A 165 17.57 11.26 -23.89
CA GLU A 165 18.75 11.20 -24.77
C GLU A 165 18.99 12.51 -25.54
N MET A 166 17.92 13.26 -25.87
CA MET A 166 18.03 14.59 -26.48
C MET A 166 18.26 15.73 -25.48
N ALA A 167 17.94 15.53 -24.21
CA ALA A 167 18.16 16.51 -23.16
C ALA A 167 19.66 16.82 -22.92
N PRO A 168 20.02 18.05 -22.52
CA PRO A 168 21.35 18.30 -21.98
C PRO A 168 21.57 17.43 -20.72
N PRO A 169 22.76 16.84 -20.51
CA PRO A 169 23.01 15.91 -19.42
C PRO A 169 22.52 16.45 -18.06
N ALA A 170 21.55 15.75 -17.46
CA ALA A 170 20.79 16.24 -16.31
C ALA A 170 21.73 16.71 -15.19
N GLU A 171 21.59 17.96 -14.75
CA GLU A 171 22.55 18.60 -13.84
C GLU A 171 22.77 17.73 -12.59
N ALA A 172 24.01 17.26 -12.39
CA ALA A 172 24.40 16.44 -11.25
C ALA A 172 24.60 17.27 -9.95
N SER A 173 24.54 18.59 -10.06
CA SER A 173 24.74 19.57 -8.99
C SER A 173 24.06 20.89 -9.36
N GLY A 174 23.40 21.54 -8.41
CA GLY A 174 22.56 22.71 -8.65
C GLY A 174 21.23 22.59 -7.91
N GLY A 175 20.34 23.57 -8.05
CA GLY A 175 19.01 23.56 -7.40
C GLY A 175 18.21 22.32 -7.80
N ALA A 176 17.96 22.15 -9.10
CA ALA A 176 17.21 21.01 -9.64
C ALA A 176 17.81 19.63 -9.28
N ALA A 177 19.10 19.55 -8.94
CA ALA A 177 19.75 18.31 -8.47
C ALA A 177 19.45 18.01 -6.99
N VAL A 178 19.24 19.04 -6.17
CA VAL A 178 18.77 18.95 -4.78
C VAL A 178 17.27 18.68 -4.76
N ASP A 179 16.47 19.39 -5.57
CA ASP A 179 15.02 19.23 -5.61
C ASP A 179 14.61 17.80 -6.01
N ARG A 180 15.27 17.22 -7.03
CA ARG A 180 15.13 15.79 -7.40
C ARG A 180 15.59 14.84 -6.29
N ALA A 181 16.62 15.20 -5.52
CA ALA A 181 17.12 14.38 -4.42
C ALA A 181 16.14 14.33 -3.23
N GLU A 182 15.60 15.48 -2.85
CA GLU A 182 14.59 15.63 -1.79
C GLU A 182 13.27 14.96 -2.18
N THR A 183 12.87 15.09 -3.45
CA THR A 183 11.71 14.38 -4.02
C THR A 183 11.87 12.86 -3.94
N ALA A 184 12.97 12.30 -4.46
CA ALA A 184 13.19 10.84 -4.43
C ALA A 184 13.31 10.30 -2.99
N GLY A 185 14.02 11.01 -2.11
CA GLY A 185 14.18 10.63 -0.70
C GLY A 185 12.87 10.66 0.09
N SER A 186 12.10 11.73 -0.03
CA SER A 186 10.80 11.85 0.64
C SER A 186 9.75 10.85 0.16
N MET A 187 9.81 10.43 -1.12
CA MET A 187 9.03 9.29 -1.61
C MET A 187 9.52 7.95 -1.01
N ALA A 188 10.83 7.69 -0.99
CA ALA A 188 11.41 6.44 -0.49
C ALA A 188 11.17 6.22 1.02
N GLU A 189 11.20 7.30 1.81
CA GLU A 189 10.96 7.29 3.26
C GLU A 189 9.49 7.58 3.64
N ALA A 190 8.59 7.72 2.65
CA ALA A 190 7.21 8.15 2.86
C ALA A 190 6.50 7.37 3.97
N SER A 191 5.84 8.07 4.89
CA SER A 191 5.07 7.48 6.00
C SER A 191 3.55 7.50 5.80
N ALA A 192 3.10 8.12 4.70
CA ALA A 192 1.73 8.11 4.18
C ALA A 192 1.81 8.11 2.65
N PRO A 193 0.76 7.68 1.91
CA PRO A 193 0.73 7.88 0.47
C PRO A 193 0.74 9.38 0.15
N MET A 194 1.35 9.76 -0.97
CA MET A 194 1.23 11.15 -1.45
C MET A 194 -0.24 11.51 -1.72
N ALA A 195 -0.57 12.81 -1.75
CA ALA A 195 -1.88 13.24 -2.22
C ALA A 195 -2.14 12.76 -3.67
N LEU A 196 -3.40 12.72 -4.10
CA LEU A 196 -3.67 12.82 -5.55
C LEU A 196 -3.31 14.23 -6.02
N PRO A 197 -3.04 14.44 -7.33
CA PRO A 197 -3.08 15.76 -7.96
C PRO A 197 -4.49 16.34 -7.88
N THR A 198 -4.83 16.86 -6.71
CA THR A 198 -6.03 17.64 -6.45
C THR A 198 -5.77 19.04 -6.99
N MET A 199 -6.73 19.61 -7.71
CA MET A 199 -6.59 20.89 -8.43
C MET A 199 -5.74 21.91 -7.65
N VAL A 200 -4.52 22.17 -8.12
CA VAL A 200 -3.68 23.22 -7.55
C VAL A 200 -4.28 24.55 -8.01
N THR A 201 -4.97 25.20 -7.08
CA THR A 201 -5.23 26.64 -7.16
C THR A 201 -3.96 27.32 -6.68
N ASP A 202 -3.31 28.09 -7.54
CA ASP A 202 -2.14 28.90 -7.17
C ASP A 202 -2.47 29.85 -6.00
N GLU A 203 -1.44 30.30 -5.27
CA GLU A 203 -1.59 31.11 -4.05
C GLU A 203 -2.30 32.47 -4.29
N ASP A 204 -2.28 32.97 -5.54
CA ASP A 204 -3.02 34.16 -6.01
C ASP A 204 -4.44 33.86 -6.54
N GLY A 205 -4.85 32.59 -6.65
CA GLY A 205 -6.19 32.16 -7.04
C GLY A 205 -6.57 32.35 -8.53
N THR A 206 -5.71 32.93 -9.36
CA THR A 206 -5.98 33.20 -10.78
C THR A 206 -5.47 32.10 -11.70
N SER A 207 -6.35 31.10 -11.92
CA SER A 207 -6.22 29.90 -12.77
C SER A 207 -5.87 28.62 -11.99
N PRO A 208 -6.64 27.53 -12.16
CA PRO A 208 -6.11 26.19 -12.00
C PRO A 208 -5.12 25.89 -13.13
N SER A 209 -4.17 24.97 -12.90
CA SER A 209 -3.42 24.33 -13.99
C SER A 209 -4.41 23.65 -14.95
N GLN A 210 -4.58 24.20 -16.17
CA GLN A 210 -5.74 23.90 -17.03
C GLN A 210 -5.86 22.42 -17.41
N ASN A 211 -4.74 21.69 -17.51
CA ASN A 211 -4.72 20.34 -18.06
C ASN A 211 -5.39 19.33 -17.11
N VAL A 212 -5.21 19.46 -15.78
CA VAL A 212 -5.82 18.57 -14.77
C VAL A 212 -7.36 18.66 -14.76
N ALA A 213 -7.94 19.76 -15.26
CA ALA A 213 -9.39 19.99 -15.21
C ALA A 213 -10.22 19.09 -16.15
N ASN A 214 -9.61 18.52 -17.21
CA ASN A 214 -10.33 17.82 -18.27
C ASN A 214 -10.53 16.32 -18.02
N GLN A 215 -9.77 15.70 -17.10
CA GLN A 215 -9.81 14.27 -16.84
C GLN A 215 -9.78 14.00 -15.33
N PRO A 216 -10.94 13.91 -14.65
CA PRO A 216 -10.96 13.69 -13.21
C PRO A 216 -10.41 12.29 -12.86
N VAL A 217 -9.37 12.27 -12.04
CA VAL A 217 -8.83 11.07 -11.39
C VAL A 217 -9.52 10.88 -10.03
N ARG A 218 -9.83 9.64 -9.66
CA ARG A 218 -10.39 9.28 -8.35
C ARG A 218 -9.64 8.10 -7.74
N LEU A 219 -9.34 8.20 -6.45
CA LEU A 219 -9.01 7.05 -5.63
C LEU A 219 -10.32 6.51 -5.03
N VAL A 220 -10.59 5.23 -5.24
CA VAL A 220 -11.70 4.51 -4.58
C VAL A 220 -11.12 3.20 -4.06
N GLY A 221 -11.25 2.96 -2.76
CA GLY A 221 -10.52 1.88 -2.11
C GLY A 221 -9.02 1.98 -2.38
N SER A 222 -8.39 0.85 -2.65
CA SER A 222 -7.00 0.74 -3.06
C SER A 222 -6.73 1.05 -4.55
N LYS A 223 -7.77 1.41 -5.33
CA LYS A 223 -7.72 1.54 -6.79
C LYS A 223 -7.79 2.99 -7.27
N THR A 224 -7.01 3.29 -8.30
CA THR A 224 -7.10 4.56 -9.03
C THR A 224 -8.00 4.36 -10.24
N PHE A 225 -8.91 5.31 -10.48
CA PHE A 225 -9.78 5.37 -11.64
C PHE A 225 -9.59 6.70 -12.38
N VAL A 226 -9.59 6.66 -13.70
CA VAL A 226 -9.69 7.87 -14.55
C VAL A 226 -11.05 7.92 -15.24
N TRP A 227 -11.47 9.10 -15.69
CA TRP A 227 -12.61 9.27 -16.58
C TRP A 227 -12.16 9.49 -18.02
N ARG A 228 -12.53 8.58 -18.92
CA ARG A 228 -12.28 8.63 -20.37
C ARG A 228 -13.52 8.13 -21.11
N ASP A 229 -13.80 8.65 -22.31
CA ASP A 229 -14.88 8.16 -23.20
C ASP A 229 -16.27 7.96 -22.58
N GLY A 230 -16.60 8.75 -21.54
CA GLY A 230 -17.88 8.66 -20.82
C GLY A 230 -17.95 7.57 -19.74
N ARG A 231 -16.84 6.87 -19.45
CA ARG A 231 -16.76 5.79 -18.45
C ARG A 231 -15.60 5.99 -17.46
N TRP A 232 -15.73 5.42 -16.27
CA TRP A 232 -14.61 5.24 -15.36
C TRP A 232 -13.77 4.03 -15.78
N LEU A 233 -12.44 4.18 -15.78
CA LEU A 233 -11.47 3.11 -16.05
C LEU A 233 -10.54 2.96 -14.85
N ASP A 234 -10.52 1.77 -14.24
CA ASP A 234 -9.46 1.33 -13.32
C ASP A 234 -8.09 1.39 -14.02
N THR A 235 -7.07 2.01 -13.42
CA THR A 235 -5.76 2.15 -14.07
C THR A 235 -4.95 0.84 -14.16
N ALA A 236 -5.48 -0.26 -13.61
CA ALA A 236 -5.01 -1.61 -13.88
C ALA A 236 -5.63 -2.26 -15.14
N TYR A 237 -6.57 -1.59 -15.82
CA TYR A 237 -7.21 -2.08 -17.05
C TYR A 237 -6.22 -2.21 -18.21
N ASP A 238 -6.39 -3.29 -18.98
CA ASP A 238 -5.64 -3.62 -20.18
C ASP A 238 -6.66 -3.95 -21.30
N PRO A 239 -6.77 -3.12 -22.36
CA PRO A 239 -7.74 -3.30 -23.44
C PRO A 239 -7.47 -4.53 -24.32
N SER A 240 -6.35 -5.25 -24.13
CA SER A 240 -6.10 -6.53 -24.80
C SER A 240 -6.77 -7.73 -24.10
N GLN A 241 -7.24 -7.55 -22.86
CA GLN A 241 -7.79 -8.63 -22.02
C GLN A 241 -9.31 -8.77 -22.19
N PRO A 242 -9.87 -9.98 -21.98
CA PRO A 242 -11.31 -10.19 -22.07
C PRO A 242 -12.07 -9.44 -20.97
N VAL A 243 -13.15 -8.76 -21.37
CA VAL A 243 -14.02 -7.97 -20.50
C VAL A 243 -15.37 -8.67 -20.36
N GLN A 244 -15.88 -8.76 -19.13
CA GLN A 244 -17.22 -9.27 -18.84
C GLN A 244 -18.20 -8.12 -18.62
N GLU A 245 -19.22 -8.02 -19.46
CA GLU A 245 -20.20 -6.93 -19.42
C GLU A 245 -21.32 -7.23 -18.40
N VAL A 246 -21.46 -6.36 -17.41
CA VAL A 246 -22.44 -6.45 -16.33
C VAL A 246 -23.48 -5.35 -16.53
N GLY A 247 -24.74 -5.72 -16.79
CA GLY A 247 -25.81 -4.74 -16.99
C GLY A 247 -26.07 -3.95 -15.70
N PHE A 248 -26.08 -2.63 -15.75
CA PHE A 248 -26.31 -1.80 -14.58
C PHE A 248 -27.66 -2.13 -13.90
N ALA A 249 -27.62 -2.44 -12.60
CA ALA A 249 -28.77 -2.88 -11.80
C ALA A 249 -29.52 -4.12 -12.34
N SER A 250 -28.84 -4.99 -13.10
CA SER A 250 -29.32 -6.33 -13.47
C SER A 250 -29.20 -7.34 -12.32
N ASP A 251 -29.83 -8.51 -12.46
CA ASP A 251 -29.65 -9.61 -11.50
C ASP A 251 -28.16 -10.01 -11.38
N THR A 252 -27.45 -10.14 -12.51
CA THR A 252 -25.99 -10.38 -12.56
C THR A 252 -25.17 -9.34 -11.78
N TYR A 253 -25.61 -8.08 -11.76
CA TYR A 253 -24.95 -7.00 -11.00
C TYR A 253 -25.12 -7.20 -9.49
N PHE A 254 -26.31 -7.58 -9.03
CA PHE A 254 -26.56 -7.85 -7.60
C PHE A 254 -25.97 -9.18 -7.12
N ASP A 255 -25.94 -10.21 -7.98
CA ASP A 255 -25.24 -11.48 -7.71
C ASP A 255 -23.72 -11.24 -7.57
N LEU A 256 -23.11 -10.46 -8.48
CA LEU A 256 -21.68 -10.13 -8.40
C LEU A 256 -21.36 -9.27 -7.16
N LEU A 257 -22.21 -8.30 -6.80
CA LEU A 257 -22.07 -7.54 -5.55
C LEU A 257 -22.19 -8.43 -4.30
N SER A 258 -23.01 -9.49 -4.36
CA SER A 258 -23.19 -10.43 -3.26
C SER A 258 -22.02 -11.42 -3.13
N ALA A 259 -21.46 -11.85 -4.26
CA ALA A 259 -20.29 -12.74 -4.31
C ALA A 259 -18.96 -12.02 -4.04
N VAL A 260 -18.84 -10.75 -4.44
CA VAL A 260 -17.62 -9.94 -4.34
C VAL A 260 -17.95 -8.55 -3.75
N PRO A 261 -18.25 -8.43 -2.44
CA PRO A 261 -18.66 -7.15 -1.84
C PRO A 261 -17.66 -6.00 -2.02
N GLU A 262 -16.36 -6.32 -2.16
CA GLU A 262 -15.29 -5.36 -2.42
C GLU A 262 -15.43 -4.62 -3.77
N ILE A 263 -16.25 -5.12 -4.71
CA ILE A 263 -16.52 -4.44 -5.98
C ILE A 263 -17.52 -3.27 -5.85
N GLY A 264 -18.30 -3.23 -4.76
CA GLY A 264 -19.38 -2.27 -4.54
C GLY A 264 -18.96 -0.80 -4.58
N PRO A 265 -17.90 -0.38 -3.86
CA PRO A 265 -17.39 0.99 -3.94
C PRO A 265 -17.00 1.42 -5.37
N TYR A 266 -16.45 0.50 -6.17
CA TYR A 266 -16.06 0.76 -7.56
C TYR A 266 -17.29 0.92 -8.46
N PHE A 267 -18.27 0.02 -8.34
CA PHE A 267 -19.54 0.09 -9.06
C PHE A 267 -20.39 1.33 -8.67
N ALA A 268 -20.16 1.92 -7.50
CA ALA A 268 -20.79 3.17 -7.08
C ALA A 268 -20.24 4.43 -7.81
N LEU A 269 -19.22 4.31 -8.66
CA LEU A 269 -18.72 5.42 -9.47
C LEU A 269 -19.68 5.90 -10.58
N GLY A 270 -20.57 5.01 -11.07
CA GLY A 270 -21.60 5.34 -12.06
C GLY A 270 -22.11 4.15 -12.87
N GLU A 271 -22.93 4.42 -13.88
CA GLU A 271 -23.51 3.41 -14.78
C GLU A 271 -22.53 2.89 -15.85
N GLN A 272 -21.33 3.46 -15.93
CA GLN A 272 -20.26 3.06 -16.84
C GLN A 272 -18.91 3.03 -16.09
N VAL A 273 -18.45 1.83 -15.74
CA VAL A 273 -17.24 1.60 -14.95
C VAL A 273 -16.54 0.34 -15.46
N VAL A 274 -15.22 0.39 -15.68
CA VAL A 274 -14.36 -0.79 -15.86
C VAL A 274 -13.53 -0.99 -14.61
N VAL A 275 -13.49 -2.21 -14.08
CA VAL A 275 -12.69 -2.58 -12.91
C VAL A 275 -12.08 -3.97 -13.04
N VAL A 276 -10.81 -4.10 -12.64
CA VAL A 276 -10.04 -5.35 -12.68
C VAL A 276 -9.99 -5.97 -11.29
N MET A 277 -10.65 -7.11 -11.09
CA MET A 277 -10.68 -7.84 -9.84
C MET A 277 -9.92 -9.15 -10.01
N GLY A 278 -8.75 -9.28 -9.37
CA GLY A 278 -7.87 -10.43 -9.55
C GLY A 278 -7.46 -10.60 -11.02
N ASP A 279 -7.84 -11.73 -11.60
CA ASP A 279 -7.62 -12.12 -13.00
C ASP A 279 -8.75 -11.73 -13.96
N VAL A 280 -9.78 -11.01 -13.49
CA VAL A 280 -11.02 -10.75 -14.24
C VAL A 280 -11.31 -9.25 -14.39
N THR A 281 -11.59 -8.81 -15.61
CA THR A 281 -12.08 -7.45 -15.89
C THR A 281 -13.61 -7.45 -16.04
N TYR A 282 -14.29 -6.58 -15.28
CA TYR A 282 -15.72 -6.30 -15.42
C TYR A 282 -15.96 -4.92 -16.01
N ALA A 283 -16.95 -4.80 -16.89
CA ALA A 283 -17.48 -3.52 -17.37
C ALA A 283 -18.96 -3.39 -17.01
N VAL A 284 -19.30 -2.43 -16.15
CA VAL A 284 -20.68 -1.99 -15.97
C VAL A 284 -21.12 -1.26 -17.24
N VAL A 285 -22.25 -1.67 -17.81
CA VAL A 285 -22.82 -1.12 -19.06
C VAL A 285 -24.30 -0.75 -18.89
N PRO A 286 -24.82 0.28 -19.59
CA PRO A 286 -26.25 0.61 -19.55
C PRO A 286 -27.08 -0.42 -20.31
N GLY A 287 -28.11 -0.97 -19.65
CA GLY A 287 -29.01 -1.96 -20.24
C GLY A 287 -28.62 -3.40 -19.90
N ALA A 288 -28.87 -4.33 -20.82
CA ALA A 288 -28.60 -5.74 -20.61
C ALA A 288 -27.12 -6.07 -20.88
N GLY A 289 -26.43 -6.59 -19.86
CA GLY A 289 -25.12 -7.26 -20.01
C GLY A 289 -25.28 -8.78 -20.12
N GLN A 290 -24.26 -9.52 -19.68
CA GLN A 290 -24.23 -10.97 -19.68
C GLN A 290 -25.16 -11.57 -18.59
N GLU A 291 -25.83 -12.68 -18.91
CA GLU A 291 -26.70 -13.42 -17.97
C GLU A 291 -25.92 -14.09 -16.82
N SER A 292 -24.60 -14.23 -16.96
CA SER A 292 -23.70 -14.78 -15.95
C SER A 292 -22.28 -14.30 -16.20
N VAL A 293 -21.51 -14.06 -15.14
CA VAL A 293 -20.08 -13.72 -15.22
C VAL A 293 -19.22 -14.62 -14.36
N THR A 294 -17.99 -14.87 -14.82
CA THR A 294 -16.94 -15.59 -14.09
C THR A 294 -16.51 -14.76 -12.87
N LEU A 295 -16.44 -15.38 -11.70
CA LEU A 295 -15.85 -14.78 -10.49
C LEU A 295 -14.31 -14.87 -10.53
N PRO A 296 -13.55 -13.99 -9.86
CA PRO A 296 -12.08 -14.05 -9.90
C PRO A 296 -11.56 -15.30 -9.19
N GLN A 297 -10.53 -15.95 -9.72
CA GLN A 297 -10.02 -17.22 -9.17
C GLN A 297 -9.54 -17.10 -7.71
N GLU A 298 -9.00 -15.92 -7.35
CA GLU A 298 -8.58 -15.57 -5.99
C GLU A 298 -9.73 -15.66 -4.96
N LEU A 299 -10.99 -15.49 -5.38
CA LEU A 299 -12.18 -15.56 -4.51
C LEU A 299 -12.84 -16.95 -4.49
N ILE A 300 -12.52 -17.85 -5.43
CA ILE A 300 -13.16 -19.17 -5.58
C ILE A 300 -12.60 -20.22 -4.60
N ALA A 301 -11.40 -20.02 -4.04
CA ALA A 301 -10.69 -21.02 -3.24
C ALA A 301 -11.41 -21.50 -1.94
N THR A 302 -12.37 -20.73 -1.43
CA THR A 302 -13.02 -20.98 -0.12
C THR A 302 -14.22 -21.93 -0.20
N THR A 303 -14.05 -23.15 -0.75
CA THR A 303 -15.05 -24.25 -0.67
C THR A 303 -14.47 -25.66 -0.51
N THR A 304 -13.30 -25.83 0.11
CA THR A 304 -12.83 -27.18 0.52
C THR A 304 -13.51 -27.61 1.83
N PRO A 305 -14.34 -28.66 1.86
CA PRO A 305 -14.99 -29.11 3.10
C PRO A 305 -13.99 -29.77 4.05
N LEU A 306 -14.09 -29.48 5.35
CA LEU A 306 -13.26 -30.13 6.37
C LEU A 306 -13.48 -31.65 6.39
N PRO A 307 -12.41 -32.47 6.49
CA PRO A 307 -12.56 -33.90 6.71
C PRO A 307 -13.16 -34.17 8.10
N ALA A 308 -14.29 -34.86 8.14
CA ALA A 308 -15.00 -35.17 9.38
C ALA A 308 -14.19 -36.15 10.26
N GLY A 309 -13.81 -35.73 11.48
CA GLY A 309 -13.19 -36.62 12.47
C GLY A 309 -12.33 -35.97 13.55
N ALA A 310 -11.88 -34.72 13.38
CA ALA A 310 -10.99 -34.06 14.34
C ALA A 310 -11.72 -33.56 15.60
N THR A 311 -11.66 -34.32 16.70
CA THR A 311 -12.09 -33.87 18.03
C THR A 311 -11.07 -32.87 18.62
N PRO A 312 -11.50 -31.70 19.13
CA PRO A 312 -10.58 -30.72 19.70
C PRO A 312 -10.02 -31.19 21.06
N VAL A 313 -8.72 -31.01 21.25
CA VAL A 313 -8.06 -31.21 22.55
C VAL A 313 -8.11 -29.88 23.31
N VAL A 314 -8.72 -29.89 24.49
CA VAL A 314 -8.73 -28.74 25.42
C VAL A 314 -7.49 -28.80 26.30
N VAL A 315 -6.77 -27.69 26.41
CA VAL A 315 -5.65 -27.51 27.35
C VAL A 315 -6.04 -26.39 28.32
N GLU A 316 -6.09 -26.68 29.61
CA GLU A 316 -6.44 -25.69 30.63
C GLU A 316 -5.29 -24.71 30.90
N ALA A 317 -5.61 -23.42 31.03
CA ALA A 317 -4.63 -22.39 31.38
C ALA A 317 -4.37 -22.36 32.89
N VAL A 318 -3.12 -22.59 33.30
CA VAL A 318 -2.70 -22.46 34.71
C VAL A 318 -2.55 -20.97 35.05
N VAL A 319 -3.33 -20.50 36.03
CA VAL A 319 -3.31 -19.10 36.50
C VAL A 319 -2.58 -18.99 37.84
N THR A 320 -1.47 -18.27 37.85
CA THR A 320 -0.68 -17.95 39.07
C THR A 320 -1.20 -16.64 39.70
N PRO A 321 -1.42 -16.55 41.02
CA PRO A 321 -2.19 -15.45 41.63
C PRO A 321 -1.43 -14.13 41.75
N ALA A 322 -2.16 -13.02 41.62
CA ALA A 322 -1.67 -11.66 41.89
C ALA A 322 -1.68 -11.32 43.39
N LEU A 323 -0.75 -10.48 43.83
CA LEU A 323 -0.64 -10.04 45.23
C LEU A 323 -1.63 -8.90 45.54
N ALA A 324 -2.26 -8.93 46.72
CA ALA A 324 -3.38 -8.07 47.06
C ALA A 324 -3.00 -6.74 47.76
N THR A 325 -3.82 -5.72 47.56
CA THR A 325 -3.99 -4.54 48.44
C THR A 325 -5.49 -4.20 48.58
N PRO A 326 -5.93 -3.53 49.66
CA PRO A 326 -7.30 -3.70 50.17
C PRO A 326 -8.36 -2.70 49.66
N THR A 327 -9.61 -3.19 49.59
CA THR A 327 -10.86 -2.41 49.52
C THR A 327 -11.27 -1.90 50.93
N PRO A 328 -12.16 -0.88 51.09
CA PRO A 328 -13.60 -0.98 50.78
C PRO A 328 -14.16 0.30 50.07
N SER A 329 -15.44 0.49 49.70
CA SER A 329 -16.69 -0.17 50.15
C SER A 329 -17.80 -0.13 49.07
N SER A 330 -18.57 -1.22 48.94
CA SER A 330 -20.05 -1.34 48.76
C SER A 330 -20.87 -0.43 47.79
N PRO A 331 -22.06 -0.89 47.31
CA PRO A 331 -22.38 -2.21 46.75
C PRO A 331 -23.40 -2.22 45.57
N VAL A 332 -23.23 -3.13 44.57
CA VAL A 332 -24.32 -3.86 43.84
C VAL A 332 -25.29 -3.03 42.92
N PRO A 333 -25.89 -3.57 41.82
CA PRO A 333 -25.84 -4.93 41.26
C PRO A 333 -25.26 -5.07 39.85
N SER A 334 -24.96 -6.32 39.51
CA SER A 334 -25.05 -6.94 38.18
C SER A 334 -25.86 -8.25 38.36
N PRO A 335 -26.26 -9.03 37.32
CA PRO A 335 -25.93 -8.90 35.90
C PRO A 335 -27.14 -9.06 34.94
N GLN A 336 -26.88 -8.91 33.63
CA GLN A 336 -27.25 -9.94 32.65
C GLN A 336 -26.50 -9.80 31.32
N SER A 337 -25.97 -10.93 30.85
CA SER A 337 -25.55 -11.18 29.46
C SER A 337 -26.21 -12.50 29.03
N PRO A 338 -26.48 -12.66 27.74
CA PRO A 338 -25.89 -13.75 26.97
C PRO A 338 -24.79 -13.18 26.03
N THR A 339 -23.68 -13.85 25.69
CA THR A 339 -23.51 -15.24 25.19
C THR A 339 -24.09 -15.35 23.75
N ALA A 340 -23.35 -15.74 22.69
CA ALA A 340 -22.05 -16.42 22.64
C ALA A 340 -21.14 -16.05 21.43
N SER A 341 -19.83 -16.21 21.65
CA SER A 341 -18.79 -16.78 20.77
C SER A 341 -18.92 -16.82 19.23
N LEU A 342 -17.86 -16.35 18.56
CA LEU A 342 -17.34 -16.87 17.28
C LEU A 342 -16.89 -18.34 17.41
N PRO A 343 -16.87 -19.14 16.32
CA PRO A 343 -15.65 -19.37 15.52
C PRO A 343 -15.91 -19.16 13.99
N TRP A 344 -15.02 -18.70 13.10
CA TRP A 344 -13.58 -18.87 12.77
C TRP A 344 -13.30 -19.78 11.53
N GLY A 345 -12.79 -19.17 10.44
CA GLY A 345 -12.08 -19.78 9.28
C GLY A 345 -12.96 -20.45 8.19
N TRP A 346 -12.47 -20.84 6.99
CA TRP A 346 -11.13 -20.86 6.35
C TRP A 346 -11.28 -20.93 4.80
N LEU A 347 -10.45 -20.40 3.88
CA LEU A 347 -9.43 -19.31 3.83
C LEU A 347 -9.03 -18.96 2.35
N ILE A 348 -8.96 -17.66 2.02
CA ILE A 348 -7.98 -16.90 1.16
C ILE A 348 -7.59 -17.31 -0.29
N GLY A 349 -7.64 -16.32 -1.21
CA GLY A 349 -6.58 -15.97 -2.18
C GLY A 349 -6.56 -14.44 -2.49
N GLY A 350 -5.41 -13.77 -2.63
CA GLY A 350 -5.35 -12.35 -3.07
C GLY A 350 -4.18 -11.49 -2.54
N VAL A 351 -3.94 -10.34 -3.19
CA VAL A 351 -2.82 -9.42 -2.91
C VAL A 351 -3.22 -8.27 -1.97
N ALA A 352 -2.99 -8.47 -0.68
CA ALA A 352 -2.88 -7.36 0.29
C ALA A 352 -1.41 -7.12 0.68
N ALA A 353 -1.13 -5.97 1.30
CA ALA A 353 0.21 -5.57 1.73
C ALA A 353 0.20 -5.33 3.25
N ALA A 354 1.22 -5.81 3.96
CA ALA A 354 1.32 -5.68 5.40
C ALA A 354 2.13 -4.42 5.80
N VAL A 355 1.60 -3.64 6.74
CA VAL A 355 2.38 -2.65 7.51
C VAL A 355 2.61 -3.20 8.91
N LEU A 356 3.87 -3.35 9.29
CA LEU A 356 4.25 -3.87 10.60
C LEU A 356 4.57 -2.71 11.55
N PHE A 357 3.68 -2.47 12.53
CA PHE A 357 3.90 -1.49 13.60
C PHE A 357 4.66 -2.12 14.77
N ILE A 358 6.00 -2.04 14.75
CA ILE A 358 6.84 -2.46 15.89
C ILE A 358 6.96 -1.31 16.90
N ALA A 359 6.21 -1.40 18.01
CA ALA A 359 6.21 -0.42 19.09
C ALA A 359 7.02 -0.93 20.31
N LEU A 360 8.33 -0.63 20.34
CA LEU A 360 9.22 -1.01 21.45
C LEU A 360 9.01 -0.14 22.70
N LEU A 361 8.09 -0.55 23.57
CA LEU A 361 7.79 0.09 24.86
C LEU A 361 8.88 -0.19 25.90
N TRP A 362 9.95 0.61 25.90
CA TRP A 362 11.04 0.49 26.87
C TRP A 362 10.63 0.99 28.27
N ARG A 363 10.75 0.13 29.29
CA ARG A 363 10.45 0.46 30.69
C ARG A 363 11.74 0.56 31.51
N ARG A 364 12.13 1.81 31.81
CA ARG A 364 13.28 2.16 32.66
C ARG A 364 13.19 1.44 34.03
N LYS A 365 14.29 0.83 34.45
CA LYS A 365 14.57 0.45 35.86
C LYS A 365 15.30 1.58 36.58
#